data_AF-A0A934BRE7-F1
#
_entry.id   AF-A0A934BRE7-F1
#
_cell.length_a   1.000
_cell.length_b   1.000
_cell.length_c   1.000
_cell.angle_alpha   90.00
_cell.angle_beta   90.00
_cell.angle_gamma   90.00
#
_symmetry.space_group_name_H-M   'P 1'
#
loop_
_entity.id
_entity.type
_entity.pdbx_description
1 polymer ?
#
loop_
_entity_poly.entity_id
_entity_poly.type
_entity_poly.pdbx_seq_one_letter_code
_entity_poly.pdbx_strand_id
1 'polypeptide(L)'
;MILISIVLFAIAAAVGATMAVLRLRNRSLPMPLVLTHGLVAATALVLLVVATVMSGGTTVQNIALGLFVIAALGGFALFSFQM
;
A
#
# COMPACT_ATOMS: atom_id res chain seq x y z
N MET A 1 -16.95 2.34 -4.14
CA MET A 1 -15.73 1.51 -4.14
C MET A 1 -14.48 2.30 -4.52
N ILE A 2 -14.39 2.90 -5.71
CA ILE A 2 -13.16 3.59 -6.15
C ILE A 2 -12.76 4.74 -5.20
N LEU A 3 -13.68 5.62 -4.81
CA LEU A 3 -13.37 6.72 -3.87
C LEU A 3 -12.83 6.21 -2.53
N ILE A 4 -13.41 5.13 -1.99
CA ILE A 4 -12.96 4.50 -0.74
C ILE A 4 -11.55 3.94 -0.91
N SER A 5 -11.27 3.24 -2.02
CA SER A 5 -9.93 2.75 -2.33
C SER A 5 -8.91 3.87 -2.47
N ILE A 6 -9.27 5.00 -3.10
CA ILE A 6 -8.39 6.18 -3.22
C ILE A 6 -8.07 6.77 -1.85
N VAL A 7 -9.09 6.97 -1.00
CA VAL A 7 -8.89 7.52 0.35
C VAL A 7 -8.04 6.58 1.20
N LEU A 8 -8.32 5.28 1.18
CA LEU A 8 -7.53 4.28 1.89
C LEU A 8 -6.08 4.24 1.38
N PHE A 9 -5.87 4.34 0.07
CA PHE A 9 -4.52 4.41 -0.49
C PHE A 9 -3.79 5.70 -0.14
N ALA A 10 -4.47 6.84 -0.10
CA ALA A 10 -3.87 8.11 0.31
C ALA A 10 -3.42 8.05 1.77
N ILE A 11 -4.25 7.51 2.66
CA ILE A 11 -3.89 7.29 4.07
C ILE A 11 -2.72 6.31 4.17
N ALA A 12 -2.80 5.17 3.47
CA ALA A 12 -1.72 4.18 3.45
C ALA A 12 -0.41 4.79 2.95
N ALA A 13 -0.44 5.58 1.88
CA ALA A 13 0.74 6.24 1.33
C ALA A 13 1.36 7.25 2.30
N ALA A 14 0.53 8.03 3.02
CA ALA A 14 1.02 8.94 4.06
C ALA A 14 1.74 8.16 5.18
N VAL A 15 1.14 7.06 5.67
CA VAL A 15 1.76 6.20 6.69
C VAL A 15 3.05 5.57 6.16
N GLY A 16 3.05 5.03 4.95
CA GLY A 16 4.24 4.45 4.31
C GLY A 16 5.38 5.46 4.15
N ALA A 17 5.06 6.69 3.75
CA ALA A 17 6.02 7.79 3.67
C ALA A 17 6.61 8.14 5.05
N THR A 18 5.80 8.18 6.11
CA THR A 18 6.33 8.41 7.47
C THR A 18 7.31 7.32 7.89
N MET A 19 7.03 6.05 7.57
CA MET A 19 7.93 4.95 7.87
C MET A 19 9.24 5.04 7.07
N ALA A 20 9.17 5.39 5.78
CA ALA A 20 10.36 5.63 4.96
C ALA A 20 11.23 6.76 5.56
N VAL A 21 10.62 7.87 5.99
CA VAL A 21 11.34 8.98 6.64
C VAL A 21 11.95 8.55 7.98
N LEU A 22 11.22 7.80 8.81
CA LEU A 22 11.75 7.27 10.07
C LEU A 22 12.96 6.35 9.83
N ARG A 23 12.89 5.52 8.79
CA ARG A 23 13.97 4.62 8.41
C ARG A 23 15.19 5.37 7.90
N LEU A 24 15.01 6.38 7.05
CA LEU A 24 16.10 7.26 6.56
C LEU A 24 16.76 8.05 7.71
N ARG A 25 16.02 8.31 8.79
CA ARG A 25 16.53 8.93 10.02
C ARG A 25 17.18 7.94 10.98
N ASN A 26 17.41 6.69 10.57
CA ASN A 26 17.94 5.60 11.40
C ASN A 26 17.17 5.39 12.72
N ARG A 27 15.87 5.73 12.75
CA ARG A 27 15.01 5.44 13.90
C ARG A 27 14.45 4.03 13.79
N SER A 28 14.26 3.39 14.95
CA SER A 28 13.53 2.14 15.03
C SER A 28 12.11 2.33 14.54
N LEU A 29 11.67 1.45 13.65
CA LEU A 29 10.31 1.41 13.16
C LEU A 29 9.44 0.76 14.24
N PRO A 30 8.43 1.46 14.78
CA PRO A 30 7.51 0.83 15.73
C PRO A 30 6.74 -0.27 15.02
N MET A 31 6.92 -1.52 15.46
CA MET A 31 6.27 -2.71 14.87
C MET A 31 4.75 -2.58 14.68
N PRO A 32 3.98 -2.01 15.62
CA PRO A 32 2.54 -1.81 15.41
C PRO A 32 2.22 -0.95 14.18
N LEU A 33 3.07 0.04 13.89
CA LEU A 33 2.88 0.96 12.77
C LEU A 33 3.18 0.28 11.43
N VAL A 34 4.17 -0.62 11.42
CA VAL A 34 4.50 -1.45 10.26
C VAL A 34 3.36 -2.42 9.93
N LEU A 35 2.86 -3.13 10.95
CA LEU A 35 1.76 -4.09 10.81
C LEU A 35 0.46 -3.41 10.38
N THR A 36 0.10 -2.29 11.02
CA THR A 36 -1.11 -1.53 10.67
C THR A 36 -1.04 -0.98 9.26
N HIS A 37 0.09 -0.41 8.84
CA HIS A 37 0.29 0.03 7.46
C HIS A 37 0.10 -1.11 6.47
N GLY A 38 0.77 -2.25 6.69
CA GLY A 38 0.67 -3.42 5.83
C GLY A 38 -0.77 -3.92 5.69
N LEU A 39 -1.52 -4.02 6.78
CA LEU A 39 -2.93 -4.43 6.77
C LEU A 39 -3.82 -3.44 6.01
N VAL A 40 -3.66 -2.14 6.24
CA VAL A 40 -4.46 -1.11 5.56
C VAL A 40 -4.15 -1.10 4.06
N ALA A 41 -2.87 -1.16 3.69
CA ALA A 41 -2.43 -1.21 2.29
C ALA A 41 -2.94 -2.48 1.58
N ALA A 42 -2.84 -3.65 2.22
CA ALA A 42 -3.36 -4.91 1.68
C ALA A 42 -4.88 -4.84 1.47
N THR A 43 -5.62 -4.30 2.44
CA THR A 43 -7.08 -4.12 2.33
C THR A 43 -7.44 -3.18 1.17
N ALA A 44 -6.73 -2.05 1.03
CA ALA A 44 -6.93 -1.11 -0.06
C ALA A 44 -6.64 -1.73 -1.43
N LEU A 45 -5.59 -2.54 -1.53
CA LEU A 45 -5.22 -3.27 -2.75
C LEU A 45 -6.29 -4.30 -3.14
N VAL A 46 -6.79 -5.08 -2.18
CA VAL A 46 -7.88 -6.04 -2.43
C VAL A 46 -9.14 -5.33 -2.91
N LEU A 47 -9.53 -4.20 -2.29
CA LEU A 47 -10.67 -3.42 -2.74
C LEU A 47 -10.49 -2.87 -4.16
N LEU A 48 -9.27 -2.46 -4.52
CA LEU A 48 -8.95 -1.99 -5.87
C LEU A 48 -9.04 -3.13 -6.91
N VAL A 49 -8.59 -4.33 -6.55
CA VAL A 49 -8.72 -5.55 -7.38
C VAL A 49 -10.19 -5.91 -7.59
N VAL A 50 -10.99 -5.95 -6.52
CA VAL A 50 -12.42 -6.23 -6.62
C VAL A 50 -13.12 -5.17 -7.49
N ALA A 51 -12.78 -3.89 -7.28
CA ALA A 51 -13.35 -2.81 -8.07
C ALA A 51 -12.98 -2.88 -9.56
N THR A 52 -11.74 -3.22 -9.90
CA THR A 52 -11.30 -3.37 -11.29
C THR A 52 -11.99 -4.55 -11.97
N VAL A 53 -12.02 -5.71 -11.32
CA VAL A 53 -12.64 -6.92 -11.87
C VAL A 53 -14.15 -6.71 -12.09
N MET A 54 -14.84 -6.12 -11.11
CA MET A 54 -16.30 -5.92 -11.22
C MET A 54 -16.70 -4.86 -12.25
N SER A 55 -15.87 -3.83 -12.49
CA SER A 55 -16.20 -2.78 -13.46
C SER A 55 -15.63 -3.03 -14.85
N GLY A 56 -15.03 -4.19 -15.11
CA GLY A 56 -14.34 -4.50 -16.37
C GLY A 56 -13.01 -3.77 -16.59
N GLY A 57 -12.53 -3.05 -15.57
CA GLY A 57 -11.24 -2.36 -15.53
C GLY A 57 -11.05 -1.26 -16.58
N THR A 58 -10.98 -0.01 -16.14
CA THR A 58 -10.49 1.08 -17.00
C THR A 58 -8.97 1.06 -17.10
N THR A 59 -8.40 1.63 -18.17
CA THR A 59 -6.94 1.77 -18.34
C THR A 59 -6.28 2.38 -17.10
N VAL A 60 -6.88 3.42 -16.53
CA VAL A 60 -6.36 4.10 -15.33
C VAL A 60 -6.35 3.17 -14.12
N GLN A 61 -7.42 2.41 -13.90
CA GLN A 61 -7.47 1.48 -12.78
C GLN A 61 -6.46 0.33 -12.94
N ASN A 62 -6.27 -0.20 -14.15
CA ASN A 62 -5.30 -1.25 -14.42
C ASN A 62 -3.86 -0.76 -14.18
N ILE A 63 -3.54 0.48 -14.59
CA ILE A 63 -2.25 1.12 -14.29
C ILE A 63 -2.08 1.30 -12.77
N ALA A 64 -3.09 1.83 -12.09
CA ALA A 64 -3.03 2.02 -10.63
C ALA A 64 -2.82 0.68 -9.89
N LEU A 65 -3.53 -0.37 -10.30
CA LEU A 65 -3.40 -1.70 -9.73
C LEU A 65 -1.98 -2.25 -9.95
N GLY A 66 -1.44 -2.13 -11.17
CA GLY A 66 -0.05 -2.53 -11.47
C GLY A 66 0.98 -1.79 -10.59
N LEU A 67 0.86 -0.47 -10.48
CA LEU A 67 1.75 0.35 -9.64
C LEU A 67 1.69 -0.04 -8.16
N PHE A 68 0.49 -0.24 -7.62
CA PHE A 68 0.33 -0.60 -6.21
C PHE A 68 0.75 -2.04 -5.91
N VAL A 69 0.62 -2.97 -6.85
CA VAL A 69 1.19 -4.32 -6.73
C VAL A 69 2.73 -4.24 -6.66
N ILE A 70 3.36 -3.48 -7.54
CA ILE A 70 4.83 -3.30 -7.53
C ILE A 70 5.27 -2.68 -6.19
N ALA A 71 4.58 -1.64 -5.73
CA ALA A 71 4.88 -1.00 -4.45
C ALA A 71 4.72 -1.96 -3.26
N ALA A 72 3.66 -2.79 -3.25
CA ALA A 72 3.43 -3.77 -2.20
C ALA A 72 4.52 -4.85 -2.16
N LEU A 73 4.94 -5.36 -3.33
CA LEU A 73 6.03 -6.33 -3.44
C LEU A 73 7.36 -5.74 -2.98
N GLY A 74 7.66 -4.50 -3.37
CA GLY A 74 8.86 -3.78 -2.92
C GLY A 74 8.88 -3.59 -1.40
N GLY A 75 7.76 -3.15 -0.81
CA GLY A 75 7.62 -3.01 0.65
C GLY A 75 7.76 -4.33 1.40
N PHE A 76 7.15 -5.41 0.89
CA PHE A 76 7.26 -6.75 1.48
C PHE A 76 8.68 -7.31 1.40
N ALA A 77 9.37 -7.14 0.26
CA ALA A 77 10.76 -7.56 0.11
C ALA A 77 11.68 -6.83 1.10
N LEU A 78 11.55 -5.51 1.21
CA LEU A 78 12.32 -4.71 2.18
C LEU A 78 12.08 -5.16 3.62
N PHE A 79 10.84 -5.54 3.95
CA PHE A 79 10.49 -6.07 5.26
C PHE A 79 11.10 -7.46 5.50
N SER A 80 11.01 -8.37 4.52
CA SER A 80 11.52 -9.74 4.61
C SER A 80 13.04 -9.80 4.73
N PHE A 81 13.79 -8.90 4.07
CA PHE A 81 15.25 -8.85 4.20
C PHE A 81 15.72 -8.14 5.47
N GLN A 82 14.80 -7.55 6.25
CA GLN A 82 15.12 -6.88 7.51
C GLN A 82 14.83 -7.71 8.76
N MET A 83 14.18 -8.87 8.60
CA MET A 83 13.87 -9.85 9.64
C MET A 83 14.94 -10.92 9.69
#